data_AF-A0A4Z1AEP3-F1
#
_entry.id   AF-A0A4Z1AEP3-F1
#
_cell.length_a   1.000
_cell.length_b   1.000
_cell.length_c   1.000
_cell.angle_alpha   90.00
_cell.angle_beta   90.00
_cell.angle_gamma   90.00
#
_symmetry.space_group_name_H-M   'P 1'
#
loop_
_entity.id
_entity.type
_entity.pdbx_description
1 polymer ?
#
loop_
_entity_poly.entity_id
_entity_poly.type
_entity_poly.pdbx_seq_one_letter_code
_entity_poly.pdbx_strand_id
1 'polypeptide(L)'
;MKSKVLKISSLIFILTLYCKPDDLCNFNDAEEKCGLTNILVQSNCEISASPPAKPQNLIATPSNGQIALNWNSSYCANRYSVYWSNTSNSNLLTANKIITQDAKLTHTGLTNGVVYYYRIVAENSLNHKESLPSDEVFFSPTPATLKIFVTGATYPIPTIGSIAGADTICNSDGAKPVGGSLYKALLVDESGCSSLPCRRASITANVGDGQIDWVLKPNTNYVRSNGITPIMTTNANGLFIFGTLTNSWSAAAATGISGMSGNWTVFAGLTCTNYSLNSGSVTTTQYNQTGSGSLSSASLTCGNSYSLLCVEQ
;
A
#
# COMPACT_ATOMS: atom_id res chain seq x y z
N MET A 1 -6.72 -32.80 79.12
CA MET A 1 -6.47 -33.68 77.96
C MET A 1 -7.34 -33.19 76.80
N LYS A 2 -6.75 -33.05 75.61
CA LYS A 2 -7.25 -32.34 74.42
C LYS A 2 -8.55 -32.95 73.84
N SER A 3 -9.39 -32.12 73.23
CA SER A 3 -9.81 -32.33 71.82
C SER A 3 -10.33 -31.03 71.20
N LYS A 4 -9.75 -30.67 70.05
CA LYS A 4 -10.15 -29.56 69.18
C LYS A 4 -11.38 -29.98 68.37
N VAL A 5 -12.33 -29.08 68.16
CA VAL A 5 -13.20 -29.12 66.96
C VAL A 5 -13.09 -27.78 66.26
N LEU A 6 -12.50 -27.83 65.08
CA LEU A 6 -12.27 -26.72 64.16
C LEU A 6 -13.58 -26.48 63.38
N LYS A 7 -14.26 -25.34 63.61
CA LYS A 7 -15.37 -24.91 62.74
C LYS A 7 -14.80 -24.12 61.57
N ILE A 8 -14.77 -24.75 60.39
CA ILE A 8 -14.46 -24.09 59.12
C ILE A 8 -15.75 -23.36 58.67
N SER A 9 -15.72 -22.03 58.71
CA SER A 9 -16.76 -21.17 58.15
C SER A 9 -16.39 -20.85 56.71
N SER A 10 -16.97 -21.56 55.74
CA SER A 10 -16.81 -21.24 54.32
C SER A 10 -17.57 -19.96 53.97
N LEU A 11 -16.80 -18.94 53.63
CA LEU A 11 -17.23 -17.70 52.99
C LEU A 11 -17.68 -18.03 51.55
N ILE A 12 -18.97 -17.90 51.24
CA ILE A 12 -19.47 -18.02 49.86
C ILE A 12 -19.34 -16.63 49.21
N PHE A 13 -18.36 -16.50 48.33
CA PHE A 13 -18.18 -15.34 47.46
C PHE A 13 -19.09 -15.55 46.24
N ILE A 14 -20.23 -14.87 46.19
CA ILE A 14 -21.14 -14.92 45.02
C ILE A 14 -20.53 -14.02 43.94
N LEU A 15 -19.77 -14.62 43.03
CA LEU A 15 -19.39 -13.98 41.78
C LEU A 15 -20.61 -14.05 40.84
N THR A 16 -21.30 -12.93 40.63
CA THR A 16 -22.36 -12.87 39.62
C THR A 16 -21.72 -12.92 38.23
N LEU A 17 -21.65 -14.10 37.63
CA LEU A 17 -21.37 -14.24 36.20
C LEU A 17 -22.62 -13.93 35.39
N TYR A 18 -22.51 -12.96 34.49
CA TYR A 18 -23.54 -12.68 33.49
C TYR A 18 -23.35 -13.62 32.30
N CYS A 19 -24.37 -14.43 31.99
CA CYS A 19 -24.40 -15.21 30.75
C CYS A 19 -24.49 -14.28 29.54
N LYS A 20 -23.74 -14.61 28.48
CA LYS A 20 -23.80 -13.93 27.19
C LYS A 20 -25.02 -14.46 26.41
N PRO A 21 -25.75 -13.62 25.66
CA PRO A 21 -26.80 -14.10 24.75
C PRO A 21 -26.24 -15.15 23.77
N ASP A 22 -27.04 -16.17 23.46
CA ASP A 22 -26.63 -17.33 22.66
C ASP A 22 -26.02 -16.93 21.31
N ASP A 23 -26.57 -15.89 20.67
CA ASP A 23 -26.13 -15.35 19.38
C ASP A 23 -24.77 -14.61 19.42
N LEU A 24 -24.17 -14.46 20.60
CA LEU A 24 -22.93 -13.71 20.81
C LEU A 24 -21.79 -14.58 21.36
N CYS A 25 -22.04 -15.84 21.73
CA CYS A 25 -21.02 -16.77 22.24
C CYS A 25 -19.97 -17.13 21.18
N ASN A 26 -18.69 -17.13 21.55
CA ASN A 26 -17.59 -17.55 20.67
C ASN A 26 -16.56 -18.45 21.38
N PHE A 27 -15.58 -18.97 20.63
CA PHE A 27 -14.59 -19.95 21.11
C PHE A 27 -13.65 -19.45 22.21
N ASN A 28 -13.60 -18.14 22.48
CA ASN A 28 -12.80 -17.56 23.57
C ASN A 28 -13.61 -17.36 24.86
N ASP A 29 -14.92 -17.62 24.84
CA ASP A 29 -15.78 -17.50 26.02
C ASP A 29 -15.70 -18.80 26.86
N ALA A 30 -15.40 -18.67 28.15
CA ALA A 30 -15.35 -19.80 29.09
C ALA A 30 -16.75 -20.41 29.32
N GLU A 31 -16.81 -21.70 29.67
CA GLU A 31 -18.03 -22.50 29.84
C GLU A 31 -19.11 -21.82 30.71
N GLU A 32 -18.68 -21.09 31.74
CA GLU A 32 -19.57 -20.41 32.68
C GLU A 32 -20.28 -19.17 32.07
N LYS A 33 -19.86 -18.70 30.88
CA LYS A 33 -20.48 -17.56 30.17
C LYS A 33 -21.55 -17.97 29.15
N CYS A 34 -21.57 -19.24 28.72
CA CYS A 34 -22.42 -19.71 27.61
C CYS A 34 -23.16 -21.05 27.89
N GLY A 35 -23.04 -21.65 29.08
CA GLY A 35 -23.84 -22.80 29.52
C GLY A 35 -23.45 -24.16 28.92
N LEU A 36 -23.65 -25.25 29.68
CA LEU A 36 -23.27 -26.63 29.33
C LEU A 36 -23.98 -27.19 28.09
N THR A 37 -25.14 -26.65 27.70
CA THR A 37 -25.85 -26.99 26.47
C THR A 37 -25.08 -26.64 25.19
N ASN A 38 -24.09 -25.74 25.26
CA ASN A 38 -23.25 -25.36 24.12
C ASN A 38 -22.11 -26.36 23.81
N ILE A 39 -21.78 -27.29 24.71
CA ILE A 39 -20.74 -28.32 24.47
C ILE A 39 -21.21 -29.38 23.46
N LEU A 40 -22.50 -29.70 23.41
CA LEU A 40 -23.05 -30.65 22.41
C LEU A 40 -23.23 -30.03 21.00
N VAL A 41 -23.05 -28.72 20.85
CA VAL A 41 -23.08 -28.04 19.55
C VAL A 41 -21.67 -28.04 18.91
N GLN A 42 -20.62 -28.28 19.69
CA GLN A 42 -19.23 -28.20 19.22
C GLN A 42 -18.78 -29.35 18.29
N SER A 43 -19.51 -30.46 18.20
CA SER A 43 -19.15 -31.58 17.30
C SER A 43 -19.99 -31.67 16.01
N ASN A 44 -21.06 -30.87 15.84
CA ASN A 44 -22.07 -31.15 14.80
C ASN A 44 -22.21 -30.08 13.72
N CYS A 45 -21.22 -29.20 13.55
CA CYS A 45 -21.27 -28.26 12.42
C CYS A 45 -21.37 -28.97 11.05
N GLU A 46 -20.84 -30.20 10.94
CA GLU A 46 -20.93 -31.02 9.73
C GLU A 46 -22.34 -31.54 9.41
N ILE A 47 -23.27 -31.51 10.37
CA ILE A 47 -24.65 -32.03 10.24
C ILE A 47 -25.70 -30.92 10.45
N SER A 48 -25.26 -29.69 10.72
CA SER A 48 -26.20 -28.58 10.96
C SER A 48 -26.89 -28.16 9.66
N ALA A 49 -28.22 -28.22 9.67
CA ALA A 49 -29.06 -27.74 8.57
C ALA A 49 -29.27 -26.21 8.60
N SER A 50 -28.82 -25.50 9.64
CA SER A 50 -28.98 -24.05 9.71
C SER A 50 -27.85 -23.33 8.97
N PRO A 51 -28.11 -22.16 8.35
CA PRO A 51 -27.04 -21.31 7.84
C PRO A 51 -26.08 -20.85 8.96
N PRO A 52 -24.85 -20.41 8.61
CA PRO A 52 -23.93 -19.79 9.56
C PRO A 52 -24.50 -18.53 10.21
N ALA A 53 -23.94 -18.13 11.35
CA ALA A 53 -24.23 -16.82 11.95
C ALA A 53 -23.72 -15.69 11.05
N LYS A 54 -24.47 -14.56 10.96
CA LYS A 54 -24.03 -13.41 10.16
C LYS A 54 -22.69 -12.88 10.68
N PRO A 55 -21.75 -12.50 9.80
CA PRO A 55 -20.51 -11.85 10.23
C PRO A 55 -20.77 -10.55 11.01
N GLN A 56 -19.96 -10.32 12.06
CA GLN A 56 -20.07 -9.15 12.95
C GLN A 56 -18.72 -8.46 13.13
N ASN A 57 -18.75 -7.21 13.61
CA ASN A 57 -17.56 -6.38 13.87
C ASN A 57 -16.65 -6.24 12.65
N LEU A 58 -17.27 -6.04 11.48
CA LEU A 58 -16.54 -5.74 10.26
C LEU A 58 -15.88 -4.38 10.40
N ILE A 59 -14.55 -4.39 10.44
CA ILE A 59 -13.70 -3.22 10.44
C ILE A 59 -12.79 -3.25 9.22
N ALA A 60 -12.31 -2.08 8.82
CA ALA A 60 -11.35 -1.99 7.73
C ALA A 60 -10.28 -0.94 7.99
N THR A 61 -9.10 -1.20 7.44
CA THR A 61 -7.95 -0.30 7.46
C THR A 61 -7.61 0.08 6.03
N PRO A 62 -7.97 1.30 5.59
CA PRO A 62 -7.58 1.80 4.28
C PRO A 62 -6.07 2.00 4.16
N SER A 63 -5.53 1.77 2.97
CA SER A 63 -4.14 2.05 2.61
C SER A 63 -4.06 2.39 1.11
N ASN A 64 -2.84 2.53 0.58
CA ASN A 64 -2.63 2.95 -0.79
C ASN A 64 -3.17 1.93 -1.80
N GLY A 65 -4.27 2.27 -2.48
CA GLY A 65 -4.91 1.43 -3.47
C GLY A 65 -5.51 0.12 -2.93
N GLN A 66 -5.72 0.03 -1.62
CA GLN A 66 -6.25 -1.18 -0.99
C GLN A 66 -6.99 -0.89 0.32
N ILE A 67 -7.87 -1.81 0.71
CA ILE A 67 -8.55 -1.81 2.00
C ILE A 67 -8.38 -3.21 2.62
N ALA A 68 -7.79 -3.27 3.81
CA ALA A 68 -7.70 -4.49 4.59
C ALA A 68 -8.93 -4.63 5.50
N LEU A 69 -9.78 -5.61 5.23
CA LEU A 69 -11.00 -5.92 5.95
C LEU A 69 -10.72 -7.03 6.98
N ASN A 70 -11.29 -6.89 8.17
CA ASN A 70 -11.23 -7.88 9.23
C ASN A 70 -12.57 -7.94 9.97
N TRP A 71 -13.00 -9.12 10.36
CA TRP A 71 -14.25 -9.34 11.09
C TRP A 71 -14.12 -10.54 12.04
N ASN A 72 -15.09 -10.70 12.92
CA ASN A 72 -15.12 -11.87 13.79
C ASN A 72 -15.47 -13.12 12.98
N SER A 73 -14.78 -14.24 13.24
CA SER A 73 -15.14 -15.52 12.64
C SER A 73 -16.57 -15.90 13.01
N SER A 74 -17.38 -16.18 11.99
CA SER A 74 -18.75 -16.66 12.13
C SER A 74 -18.76 -18.13 12.52
N TYR A 75 -19.60 -18.47 13.50
CA TYR A 75 -19.85 -19.86 13.85
C TYR A 75 -20.36 -20.64 12.63
N CYS A 76 -19.78 -21.81 12.38
CA CYS A 76 -20.05 -22.68 11.23
C CYS A 76 -19.74 -22.12 9.83
N ALA A 77 -18.95 -21.05 9.73
CA ALA A 77 -18.48 -20.55 8.45
C ALA A 77 -17.19 -21.26 8.02
N ASN A 78 -17.15 -21.75 6.79
CA ASN A 78 -15.94 -22.28 6.15
C ASN A 78 -15.41 -21.30 5.09
N ARG A 79 -16.25 -20.37 4.67
CA ARG A 79 -15.94 -19.41 3.62
C ARG A 79 -16.75 -18.14 3.83
N TYR A 80 -16.23 -17.03 3.32
CA TYR A 80 -16.91 -15.75 3.29
C TYR A 80 -16.99 -15.25 1.86
N SER A 81 -18.13 -14.66 1.55
CA SER A 81 -18.38 -13.90 0.34
C SER A 81 -18.40 -12.42 0.72
N VAL A 82 -17.36 -11.70 0.31
CA VAL A 82 -17.24 -10.26 0.51
C VAL A 82 -17.83 -9.57 -0.72
N TYR A 83 -18.99 -8.94 -0.53
CA TYR A 83 -19.64 -8.14 -1.55
C TYR A 83 -19.18 -6.69 -1.45
N TRP A 84 -18.91 -6.08 -2.60
CA TRP A 84 -18.51 -4.69 -2.66
C TRP A 84 -19.12 -3.92 -3.82
N SER A 85 -19.30 -2.61 -3.62
CA SER A 85 -19.82 -1.68 -4.62
C SER A 85 -19.36 -0.25 -4.36
N ASN A 86 -19.45 0.61 -5.37
CA ASN A 86 -19.27 2.06 -5.22
C ASN A 86 -20.57 2.80 -4.87
N THR A 87 -21.67 2.06 -4.72
CA THR A 87 -22.98 2.60 -4.31
C THR A 87 -23.48 1.91 -3.04
N SER A 88 -23.96 2.72 -2.10
CA SER A 88 -24.52 2.24 -0.82
C SER A 88 -25.73 1.33 -1.06
N ASN A 89 -25.92 0.33 -0.21
CA ASN A 89 -27.07 -0.57 -0.26
C ASN A 89 -27.27 -1.28 -1.60
N SER A 90 -26.17 -1.57 -2.31
CA SER A 90 -26.22 -2.36 -3.54
C SER A 90 -26.84 -3.73 -3.31
N ASN A 91 -27.64 -4.18 -4.28
CA ASN A 91 -28.18 -5.54 -4.26
C ASN A 91 -27.02 -6.54 -4.35
N LEU A 92 -26.98 -7.53 -3.44
CA LEU A 92 -25.93 -8.55 -3.39
C LEU A 92 -25.86 -9.39 -4.67
N LEU A 93 -26.97 -9.53 -5.41
CA LEU A 93 -27.01 -10.26 -6.68
C LEU A 93 -26.26 -9.54 -7.82
N THR A 94 -26.09 -8.22 -7.72
CA THR A 94 -25.43 -7.40 -8.74
C THR A 94 -24.14 -6.76 -8.25
N ALA A 95 -23.82 -6.89 -6.96
CA ALA A 95 -22.58 -6.41 -6.38
C ALA A 95 -21.39 -7.27 -6.82
N ASN A 96 -20.20 -6.67 -6.84
CA ASN A 96 -18.98 -7.42 -7.05
C ASN A 96 -18.73 -8.33 -5.84
N LYS A 97 -18.10 -9.50 -6.07
CA LYS A 97 -17.90 -10.53 -5.05
C LYS A 97 -16.45 -11.00 -5.03
N ILE A 98 -15.87 -11.08 -3.84
CA ILE A 98 -14.57 -11.69 -3.57
C ILE A 98 -14.76 -12.79 -2.52
N ILE A 99 -14.09 -13.91 -2.68
CA ILE A 99 -14.22 -15.07 -1.81
C ILE A 99 -12.94 -15.24 -0.99
N THR A 100 -13.08 -15.54 0.30
CA THR A 100 -11.98 -15.87 1.20
C THR A 100 -12.38 -16.97 2.17
N GLN A 101 -11.43 -17.76 2.66
CA GLN A 101 -11.66 -18.77 3.71
C GLN A 101 -11.46 -18.18 5.11
N ASP A 102 -10.61 -17.16 5.23
CA ASP A 102 -10.31 -16.51 6.51
C ASP A 102 -11.33 -15.41 6.81
N ALA A 103 -11.48 -15.07 8.09
CA ALA A 103 -12.24 -13.91 8.54
C ALA A 103 -11.51 -12.55 8.30
N LYS A 104 -10.80 -12.46 7.18
CA LYS A 104 -10.03 -11.30 6.72
C LYS A 104 -9.90 -11.31 5.20
N LEU A 105 -9.79 -10.12 4.61
CA LEU A 105 -9.53 -9.95 3.19
C LEU A 105 -8.78 -8.63 2.94
N THR A 106 -7.73 -8.65 2.14
CA THR A 106 -7.15 -7.42 1.58
C THR A 106 -7.71 -7.21 0.17
N HIS A 107 -8.57 -6.22 -0.01
CA HIS A 107 -9.09 -5.83 -1.31
C HIS A 107 -8.15 -4.82 -1.97
N THR A 108 -7.42 -5.26 -2.99
CA THR A 108 -6.41 -4.48 -3.73
C THR A 108 -6.93 -3.96 -5.06
N GLY A 109 -6.18 -3.05 -5.70
CA GLY A 109 -6.54 -2.51 -7.02
C GLY A 109 -7.64 -1.45 -6.96
N LEU A 110 -7.82 -0.84 -5.79
CA LEU A 110 -8.81 0.20 -5.56
C LEU A 110 -8.26 1.58 -5.91
N THR A 111 -9.16 2.50 -6.26
CA THR A 111 -8.82 3.90 -6.50
C THR A 111 -8.86 4.68 -5.19
N ASN A 112 -7.78 5.38 -4.87
CA ASN A 112 -7.73 6.22 -3.68
C ASN A 112 -8.79 7.34 -3.72
N GLY A 113 -9.36 7.66 -2.56
CA GLY A 113 -10.41 8.67 -2.41
C GLY A 113 -11.81 8.24 -2.88
N VAL A 114 -11.93 7.13 -3.62
CA VAL A 114 -13.23 6.57 -4.01
C VAL A 114 -13.81 5.78 -2.83
N VAL A 115 -15.11 5.95 -2.56
CA VAL A 115 -15.82 5.21 -1.50
C VAL A 115 -16.20 3.83 -2.02
N TYR A 116 -15.93 2.81 -1.22
CA TYR A 116 -16.33 1.42 -1.44
C TYR A 116 -17.16 0.94 -0.24
N TYR A 117 -18.32 0.38 -0.53
CA TYR A 117 -19.26 -0.19 0.43
C TYR A 117 -19.08 -1.70 0.47
N TYR A 118 -19.10 -2.29 1.67
CA TYR A 118 -18.85 -3.72 1.90
C TYR A 118 -19.96 -4.35 2.73
N ARG A 119 -20.33 -5.57 2.34
CA ARG A 119 -21.15 -6.50 3.13
C ARG A 119 -20.55 -7.89 3.03
N ILE A 120 -20.63 -8.66 4.10
CA ILE A 120 -20.06 -10.01 4.14
C ILE A 120 -21.12 -11.01 4.49
N VAL A 121 -21.13 -12.11 3.75
CA VAL A 121 -21.96 -13.29 4.00
C VAL A 121 -21.05 -14.45 4.34
N ALA A 122 -21.38 -15.19 5.40
CA ALA A 122 -20.72 -16.44 5.74
C ALA A 122 -21.41 -17.60 5.03
N GLU A 123 -20.63 -18.56 4.54
CA GLU A 123 -21.11 -19.76 3.86
C GLU A 123 -20.54 -21.00 4.55
N ASN A 124 -21.40 -22.01 4.72
CA ASN A 124 -20.97 -23.35 5.08
C ASN A 124 -20.74 -24.14 3.78
N SER A 125 -19.52 -24.64 3.57
CA SER A 125 -19.16 -25.29 2.31
C SER A 125 -19.73 -26.70 2.15
N LEU A 126 -20.30 -27.31 3.21
CA LEU A 126 -20.89 -28.65 3.17
C LEU A 126 -22.34 -28.63 2.68
N ASN A 127 -23.12 -27.64 3.12
CA ASN A 127 -24.54 -27.51 2.77
C ASN A 127 -24.85 -26.31 1.86
N HIS A 128 -23.83 -25.51 1.52
CA HIS A 128 -23.90 -24.30 0.69
C HIS A 128 -24.91 -23.25 1.17
N LYS A 129 -25.26 -23.25 2.46
CA LYS A 129 -26.15 -22.25 3.04
C LYS A 129 -25.39 -20.99 3.40
N GLU A 130 -25.98 -19.87 3.02
CA GLU A 130 -25.47 -18.52 3.27
C GLU A 130 -26.18 -17.89 4.48
N SER A 131 -25.42 -17.17 5.30
CA SER A 131 -25.95 -16.38 6.41
C SER A 131 -26.73 -15.16 5.91
N LEU A 132 -27.38 -14.42 6.83
CA LEU A 132 -27.71 -13.02 6.55
C LEU A 132 -26.42 -12.21 6.34
N PRO A 133 -26.46 -11.12 5.55
CA PRO A 133 -25.31 -10.23 5.39
C PRO A 133 -24.98 -9.50 6.69
N SER A 134 -23.70 -9.15 6.86
CA SER A 134 -23.26 -8.20 7.87
C SER A 134 -23.93 -6.85 7.69
N ASP A 135 -23.80 -6.00 8.71
CA ASP A 135 -24.10 -4.58 8.55
C ASP A 135 -23.16 -3.98 7.49
N GLU A 136 -23.65 -3.02 6.72
CA GLU A 136 -22.85 -2.37 5.68
C GLU A 136 -21.86 -1.41 6.30
N VAL A 137 -20.63 -1.46 5.79
CA VAL A 137 -19.57 -0.50 6.13
C VAL A 137 -19.05 0.14 4.86
N PHE A 138 -18.43 1.30 4.98
CA PHE A 138 -17.84 1.98 3.83
C PHE A 138 -16.51 2.63 4.19
N PHE A 139 -15.58 2.57 3.24
CA PHE A 139 -14.23 3.05 3.41
C PHE A 139 -13.67 3.57 2.08
N SER A 140 -12.70 4.48 2.17
CA SER A 140 -11.97 5.00 1.01
C SER A 140 -10.48 4.73 1.17
N PRO A 141 -9.81 4.10 0.19
CA PRO A 141 -8.36 3.95 0.21
C PRO A 141 -7.68 5.32 0.26
N THR A 142 -6.57 5.40 1.00
CA THR A 142 -5.83 6.65 1.19
C THR A 142 -4.46 6.56 0.53
N PRO A 143 -4.04 7.56 -0.26
CA PRO A 143 -2.71 7.56 -0.85
C PRO A 143 -1.62 7.47 0.22
N ALA A 144 -0.59 6.68 -0.05
CA ALA A 144 0.67 6.81 0.69
C ALA A 144 1.27 8.19 0.41
N THR A 145 1.98 8.76 1.39
CA THR A 145 2.72 10.01 1.20
C THR A 145 4.21 9.73 1.32
N LEU A 146 4.96 9.99 0.25
CA LEU A 146 6.39 9.77 0.16
C LEU A 146 7.12 11.09 -0.14
N LYS A 147 8.34 11.20 0.37
CA LYS A 147 9.18 12.39 0.21
C LYS A 147 10.04 12.30 -1.03
N ILE A 148 10.28 13.47 -1.61
CA ILE A 148 11.27 13.68 -2.67
C ILE A 148 12.21 14.80 -2.22
N PHE A 149 13.49 14.64 -2.53
CA PHE A 149 14.48 15.70 -2.34
C PHE A 149 15.43 15.77 -3.54
N VAL A 150 16.07 16.93 -3.70
CA VAL A 150 17.17 17.12 -4.65
C VAL A 150 18.46 17.08 -3.83
N THR A 151 19.49 16.41 -4.33
CA THR A 151 20.79 16.34 -3.66
C THR A 151 21.34 17.74 -3.34
N GLY A 152 22.00 17.88 -2.19
CA GLY A 152 22.61 19.15 -1.78
C GLY A 152 23.87 19.48 -2.60
N ALA A 153 24.53 18.45 -3.14
CA ALA A 153 25.69 18.58 -4.00
C ALA A 153 25.36 18.25 -5.46
N THR A 154 26.28 18.64 -6.35
CA THR A 154 26.33 18.17 -7.74
C THR A 154 27.43 17.12 -7.89
N TYR A 155 27.18 16.10 -8.71
CA TYR A 155 28.09 14.98 -8.90
C TYR A 155 28.53 14.89 -10.36
N PRO A 156 29.84 14.76 -10.65
CA PRO A 156 30.32 14.41 -11.99
C PRO A 156 29.72 13.08 -12.44
N ILE A 157 29.37 12.95 -13.72
CA ILE A 157 28.79 11.70 -14.26
C ILE A 157 29.64 10.47 -13.90
N PRO A 158 30.98 10.44 -14.10
CA PRO A 158 31.77 9.25 -13.76
C PRO A 158 31.73 8.87 -12.26
N THR A 159 31.44 9.82 -11.37
CA THR A 159 31.25 9.57 -9.94
C THR A 159 29.90 8.94 -9.65
N ILE A 160 28.86 9.27 -10.43
CA ILE A 160 27.56 8.60 -10.38
C ILE A 160 27.73 7.14 -10.82
N GLY A 161 28.41 6.91 -11.94
CA GLY A 161 28.93 5.61 -12.38
C GLY A 161 27.89 4.59 -12.87
N SER A 162 26.64 4.65 -12.39
CA SER A 162 25.51 3.81 -12.80
C SER A 162 24.20 4.28 -12.16
N ILE A 163 23.07 3.71 -12.58
CA ILE A 163 21.80 3.81 -11.84
C ILE A 163 21.95 3.43 -10.36
N ALA A 164 22.66 2.33 -10.05
CA ALA A 164 22.86 1.91 -8.66
C ALA A 164 23.78 2.86 -7.88
N GLY A 165 24.77 3.45 -8.54
CA GLY A 165 25.60 4.49 -7.94
C GLY A 165 24.81 5.77 -7.66
N ALA A 166 23.87 6.14 -8.54
CA ALA A 166 22.94 7.23 -8.29
C ALA A 166 22.06 6.99 -7.05
N ASP A 167 21.54 5.77 -6.89
CA ASP A 167 20.79 5.39 -5.68
C ASP A 167 21.68 5.43 -4.43
N THR A 168 22.94 5.00 -4.54
CA THR A 168 23.91 5.08 -3.43
C THR A 168 24.16 6.53 -3.01
N ILE A 169 24.28 7.44 -3.98
CA ILE A 169 24.38 8.88 -3.71
C ILE A 169 23.11 9.38 -3.01
N CYS A 170 21.92 9.04 -3.50
CA CYS A 170 20.67 9.41 -2.84
C CYS A 170 20.56 8.94 -1.39
N ASN A 171 21.19 7.81 -1.04
CA ASN A 171 21.15 7.29 0.33
C ASN A 171 22.25 7.85 1.24
N SER A 172 23.24 8.56 0.70
CA SER A 172 24.38 9.11 1.44
C SER A 172 24.48 10.63 1.39
N ASP A 173 23.74 11.31 0.51
CA ASP A 173 23.73 12.77 0.38
C ASP A 173 23.22 13.46 1.65
N GLY A 174 23.86 14.57 2.02
CA GLY A 174 23.55 15.31 3.24
C GLY A 174 22.17 15.99 3.26
N ALA A 175 21.51 16.15 2.10
CA ALA A 175 20.15 16.67 2.00
C ALA A 175 19.07 15.59 2.15
N LYS A 176 19.46 14.31 2.29
CA LYS A 176 18.53 13.20 2.52
C LYS A 176 17.68 13.48 3.76
N PRO A 177 16.34 13.43 3.65
CA PRO A 177 15.47 13.62 4.80
C PRO A 177 15.78 12.62 5.92
N VAL A 178 15.72 13.10 7.16
CA VAL A 178 15.84 12.24 8.33
C VAL A 178 14.72 11.19 8.34
N GLY A 179 15.06 9.99 8.79
CA GLY A 179 14.21 8.81 8.72
C GLY A 179 14.95 7.64 8.08
N GLY A 180 14.69 6.43 8.55
CA GLY A 180 15.35 5.21 8.07
C GLY A 180 14.99 4.80 6.65
N SER A 181 14.17 5.58 5.94
CA SER A 181 13.72 5.28 4.58
C SER A 181 14.87 5.26 3.58
N LEU A 182 14.77 4.36 2.59
CA LEU A 182 15.66 4.30 1.45
C LEU A 182 15.14 5.20 0.32
N TYR A 183 16.07 5.66 -0.52
CA TYR A 183 15.76 6.53 -1.65
C TYR A 183 16.36 5.97 -2.94
N LYS A 184 15.69 6.22 -4.06
CA LYS A 184 16.20 5.95 -5.40
C LYS A 184 16.26 7.21 -6.24
N ALA A 185 17.23 7.30 -7.13
CA ALA A 185 17.34 8.40 -8.08
C ALA A 185 16.30 8.25 -9.21
N LEU A 186 15.52 9.31 -9.47
CA LEU A 186 14.55 9.38 -10.57
C LEU A 186 15.26 9.66 -11.90
N LEU A 187 15.91 8.63 -12.42
CA LEU A 187 16.57 8.61 -13.71
C LEU A 187 16.38 7.26 -14.40
N VAL A 188 16.58 7.19 -15.70
CA VAL A 188 16.36 5.99 -16.52
C VAL A 188 17.58 5.72 -17.38
N ASP A 189 17.83 4.45 -17.64
CA ASP A 189 18.80 3.97 -18.63
C ASP A 189 18.50 2.50 -18.91
N GLU A 190 18.57 2.13 -20.19
CA GLU A 190 18.37 0.74 -20.62
C GLU A 190 19.62 0.12 -21.24
N SER A 191 20.67 0.92 -21.45
CA SER A 191 21.92 0.44 -22.02
C SER A 191 22.60 -0.59 -21.13
N GLY A 192 22.38 -0.51 -19.81
CA GLY A 192 22.94 -1.43 -18.82
C GLY A 192 22.24 -2.77 -18.66
N CYS A 193 21.01 -2.98 -19.17
CA CYS A 193 20.13 -4.08 -18.70
C CYS A 193 20.68 -5.52 -18.84
N SER A 194 21.72 -5.74 -19.65
CA SER A 194 22.34 -7.06 -19.83
C SER A 194 23.41 -7.39 -18.78
N SER A 195 23.99 -6.40 -18.11
CA SER A 195 25.16 -6.60 -17.21
C SER A 195 25.23 -5.64 -16.02
N LEU A 196 24.41 -4.60 -15.99
CA LEU A 196 24.36 -3.56 -14.98
C LEU A 196 22.90 -3.25 -14.59
N PRO A 197 22.67 -2.70 -13.39
CA PRO A 197 21.36 -2.17 -13.02
C PRO A 197 20.88 -1.16 -14.05
N CYS A 198 19.66 -1.37 -14.53
CA CYS A 198 18.99 -0.54 -15.51
C CYS A 198 17.59 -0.18 -15.02
N ARG A 199 16.98 0.86 -15.59
CA ARG A 199 15.74 1.43 -15.10
C ARG A 199 14.94 2.03 -16.25
N ARG A 200 13.66 1.68 -16.30
CA ARG A 200 12.70 2.09 -17.34
C ARG A 200 11.37 2.49 -16.71
N ALA A 201 10.83 3.63 -17.14
CA ALA A 201 9.49 4.09 -16.74
C ALA A 201 8.39 3.54 -17.65
N SER A 202 8.63 3.48 -18.96
CA SER A 202 7.64 3.06 -19.95
C SER A 202 8.29 2.61 -21.26
N ILE A 203 7.71 1.61 -21.93
CA ILE A 203 8.04 1.26 -23.33
C ILE A 203 7.26 2.19 -24.26
N THR A 204 5.95 2.27 -24.05
CA THR A 204 5.03 3.07 -24.85
C THR A 204 4.87 4.44 -24.22
N ALA A 205 4.87 5.51 -25.01
CA ALA A 205 4.76 6.88 -24.52
C ALA A 205 3.54 7.08 -23.59
N ASN A 206 3.80 7.57 -22.38
CA ASN A 206 2.81 7.92 -21.35
C ASN A 206 1.96 6.75 -20.79
N VAL A 207 2.34 5.49 -21.03
CA VAL A 207 1.55 4.33 -20.58
C VAL A 207 1.99 3.82 -19.21
N GLY A 208 3.29 3.69 -18.97
CA GLY A 208 3.87 3.00 -17.81
C GLY A 208 3.99 1.49 -17.99
N ASP A 209 4.01 1.00 -19.23
CA ASP A 209 4.16 -0.41 -19.55
C ASP A 209 5.62 -0.86 -19.55
N GLY A 210 5.87 -2.11 -19.16
CA GLY A 210 7.20 -2.71 -19.19
C GLY A 210 8.22 -2.05 -18.26
N GLN A 211 7.77 -1.50 -17.13
CA GLN A 211 8.62 -0.89 -16.11
C GLN A 211 9.74 -1.83 -15.64
N ILE A 212 10.93 -1.28 -15.48
CA ILE A 212 12.09 -1.98 -14.92
C ILE A 212 12.62 -1.14 -13.76
N ASP A 213 12.67 -1.73 -12.57
CA ASP A 213 13.20 -1.10 -11.36
C ASP A 213 12.66 0.32 -11.10
N TRP A 214 11.37 0.54 -11.39
CA TRP A 214 10.77 1.86 -11.42
C TRP A 214 10.72 2.53 -10.04
N VAL A 215 10.81 3.86 -10.04
CA VAL A 215 11.10 4.69 -8.86
C VAL A 215 9.84 5.23 -8.19
N LEU A 216 8.84 5.59 -9.00
CA LEU A 216 7.61 6.19 -8.52
C LEU A 216 6.54 5.11 -8.30
N LYS A 217 5.95 5.10 -7.10
CA LYS A 217 4.91 4.13 -6.73
C LYS A 217 3.55 4.52 -7.32
N PRO A 218 2.69 3.56 -7.67
CA PRO A 218 1.31 3.81 -8.05
C PRO A 218 0.51 4.60 -7.01
N ASN A 219 -0.38 5.48 -7.49
CA ASN A 219 -1.39 6.19 -6.68
C ASN A 219 -0.85 6.91 -5.44
N THR A 220 0.40 7.36 -5.47
CA THR A 220 1.15 7.84 -4.30
C THR A 220 1.27 9.35 -4.34
N ASN A 221 1.03 9.99 -3.20
CA ASN A 221 1.29 11.41 -3.01
C ASN A 221 2.77 11.63 -2.78
N TYR A 222 3.36 12.54 -3.54
CA TYR A 222 4.74 12.96 -3.36
C TYR A 222 4.79 14.39 -2.84
N VAL A 223 5.57 14.57 -1.77
CA VAL A 223 5.81 15.86 -1.12
C VAL A 223 7.30 16.19 -1.14
N ARG A 224 7.64 17.46 -0.97
CA ARG A 224 9.05 17.87 -0.77
C ARG A 224 9.62 17.29 0.52
N SER A 225 10.93 17.42 0.69
CA SER A 225 11.68 16.97 1.88
C SER A 225 11.12 17.46 3.22
N ASN A 226 10.42 18.60 3.23
CA ASN A 226 9.72 19.13 4.42
C ASN A 226 8.50 18.29 4.87
N GLY A 227 8.08 17.31 4.07
CA GLY A 227 6.99 16.40 4.40
C GLY A 227 5.58 16.98 4.27
N ILE A 228 5.43 18.25 3.88
CA ILE A 228 4.13 18.95 3.86
C ILE A 228 3.81 19.64 2.53
N THR A 229 4.80 20.03 1.73
CA THR A 229 4.54 20.71 0.45
C THR A 229 4.26 19.70 -0.64
N PRO A 230 3.02 19.63 -1.18
CA PRO A 230 2.65 18.66 -2.21
C PRO A 230 3.30 19.00 -3.54
N ILE A 231 3.80 17.98 -4.24
CA ILE A 231 4.38 18.09 -5.58
C ILE A 231 3.40 17.55 -6.61
N MET A 232 3.03 16.27 -6.46
CA MET A 232 2.12 15.57 -7.38
C MET A 232 1.58 14.29 -6.74
N THR A 233 0.54 13.74 -7.36
CA THR A 233 0.05 12.39 -7.10
C THR A 233 0.20 11.56 -8.38
N THR A 234 0.79 10.38 -8.26
CA THR A 234 0.93 9.48 -9.42
C THR A 234 -0.38 8.76 -9.73
N ASN A 235 -0.52 8.31 -10.98
CA ASN A 235 -1.59 7.44 -11.44
C ASN A 235 -1.33 5.97 -11.04
N ALA A 236 -2.22 5.07 -11.48
CA ALA A 236 -2.14 3.64 -11.20
C ALA A 236 -0.87 2.95 -11.76
N ASN A 237 -0.18 3.58 -12.72
CA ASN A 237 1.08 3.09 -13.28
C ASN A 237 2.30 3.81 -12.69
N GLY A 238 2.13 4.59 -11.60
CA GLY A 238 3.25 5.29 -10.99
C GLY A 238 3.81 6.43 -11.85
N LEU A 239 3.03 6.97 -12.78
CA LEU A 239 3.40 8.12 -13.61
C LEU A 239 2.53 9.33 -13.26
N PHE A 240 2.91 10.52 -13.74
CA PHE A 240 2.07 11.70 -13.68
C PHE A 240 2.07 12.44 -15.02
N ILE A 241 1.14 13.37 -15.21
CA ILE A 241 1.04 14.14 -16.45
C ILE A 241 2.04 15.30 -16.39
N PHE A 242 2.92 15.41 -17.39
CA PHE A 242 3.84 16.54 -17.48
C PHE A 242 3.10 17.88 -17.43
N GLY A 243 3.61 18.83 -16.65
CA GLY A 243 2.95 20.13 -16.47
C GLY A 243 1.86 20.18 -15.40
N THR A 244 1.57 19.06 -14.73
CA THR A 244 0.57 19.01 -13.64
C THR A 244 1.17 19.05 -12.23
N LEU A 245 2.48 19.30 -12.12
CA LEU A 245 3.12 19.48 -10.81
C LEU A 245 2.49 20.69 -10.11
N THR A 246 1.91 20.45 -8.93
CA THR A 246 1.34 21.50 -8.07
C THR A 246 2.43 22.43 -7.56
N ASN A 247 3.59 21.86 -7.24
CA ASN A 247 4.82 22.58 -6.94
C ASN A 247 5.98 21.92 -7.67
N SER A 248 7.02 22.69 -8.00
CA SER A 248 8.27 22.14 -8.52
C SER A 248 8.96 21.22 -7.50
N TRP A 249 9.87 20.36 -7.96
CA TRP A 249 10.62 19.44 -7.10
C TRP A 249 11.39 20.17 -5.98
N SER A 250 11.95 21.33 -6.32
CA SER A 250 12.63 22.21 -5.37
C SER A 250 12.31 23.68 -5.70
N ALA A 251 12.40 24.55 -4.69
CA ALA A 251 12.21 25.99 -4.90
C ALA A 251 13.41 26.64 -5.58
N ALA A 252 14.62 26.16 -5.28
CA ALA A 252 15.85 26.64 -5.89
C ALA A 252 16.03 26.10 -7.31
N ALA A 253 16.65 26.90 -8.18
CA ALA A 253 17.07 26.40 -9.49
C ALA A 253 18.21 25.39 -9.32
N ALA A 254 18.03 24.19 -9.86
CA ALA A 254 19.05 23.16 -9.90
C ALA A 254 18.90 22.38 -11.21
N THR A 255 20.02 22.23 -11.92
CA THR A 255 20.11 21.40 -13.11
C THR A 255 20.40 19.97 -12.69
N GLY A 256 19.50 19.06 -13.01
CA GLY A 256 19.68 17.64 -12.75
C GLY A 256 19.71 16.82 -14.03
N ILE A 257 19.63 15.51 -13.86
CA ILE A 257 19.60 14.52 -14.94
C ILE A 257 18.45 13.55 -14.74
N SER A 258 17.95 13.02 -15.85
CA SER A 258 16.92 11.97 -15.84
C SER A 258 17.14 10.90 -16.89
N GLY A 259 17.78 11.21 -18.03
CA GLY A 259 17.83 10.31 -19.20
C GLY A 259 16.47 10.03 -19.85
N MET A 260 15.41 10.66 -19.36
CA MET A 260 14.02 10.38 -19.70
C MET A 260 13.47 11.43 -20.67
N SER A 261 12.56 11.02 -21.54
CA SER A 261 11.84 11.91 -22.41
C SER A 261 10.63 12.56 -21.72
N GLY A 262 10.11 13.62 -22.33
CA GLY A 262 8.86 14.26 -21.93
C GLY A 262 7.60 13.39 -22.13
N ASN A 263 7.74 12.09 -22.43
CA ASN A 263 6.64 11.14 -22.51
C ASN A 263 6.93 9.82 -21.78
N TRP A 264 7.84 9.81 -20.81
CA TRP A 264 8.18 8.66 -19.96
C TRP A 264 8.94 7.53 -20.66
N THR A 265 9.39 7.69 -21.90
CA THR A 265 10.31 6.74 -22.53
C THR A 265 11.77 7.11 -22.27
N VAL A 266 12.68 6.16 -22.50
CA VAL A 266 14.12 6.40 -22.37
C VAL A 266 14.67 6.97 -23.68
N PHE A 267 15.49 8.02 -23.60
CA PHE A 267 16.23 8.49 -24.76
C PHE A 267 17.46 7.61 -24.99
N ALA A 268 17.46 6.87 -26.10
CA ALA A 268 18.64 6.10 -26.51
C ALA A 268 19.84 7.04 -26.72
N GLY A 269 20.94 6.79 -26.00
CA GLY A 269 22.19 7.54 -26.12
C GLY A 269 22.26 8.86 -25.34
N LEU A 270 21.21 9.27 -24.61
CA LEU A 270 21.21 10.47 -23.76
C LEU A 270 21.30 10.15 -22.26
N THR A 271 22.14 9.17 -21.93
CA THR A 271 22.33 8.66 -20.57
C THR A 271 23.81 8.51 -20.20
N CYS A 272 24.75 9.04 -20.99
CA CYS A 272 26.20 8.86 -20.78
C CYS A 272 26.63 7.38 -20.58
N THR A 273 25.99 6.46 -21.30
CA THR A 273 26.21 5.01 -21.17
C THR A 273 26.02 4.56 -19.73
N ASN A 274 24.77 4.58 -19.25
CA ASN A 274 24.42 4.32 -17.85
C ASN A 274 25.21 5.20 -16.86
N TYR A 275 25.26 6.50 -17.12
CA TYR A 275 25.84 7.50 -16.23
C TYR A 275 27.29 7.19 -15.82
N SER A 276 28.07 6.56 -16.70
CA SER A 276 29.42 6.08 -16.38
C SER A 276 30.53 6.83 -17.12
N LEU A 277 30.24 7.37 -18.30
CA LEU A 277 31.23 8.02 -19.15
C LEU A 277 31.15 9.55 -19.05
N ASN A 278 32.30 10.21 -19.13
CA ASN A 278 32.40 11.68 -19.21
C ASN A 278 32.21 12.22 -20.65
N SER A 279 31.86 11.36 -21.60
CA SER A 279 31.67 11.68 -23.01
C SER A 279 30.23 11.43 -23.46
N GLY A 280 29.81 12.11 -24.52
CA GLY A 280 28.44 12.05 -25.02
C GLY A 280 27.54 13.12 -24.38
N SER A 281 26.25 12.81 -24.28
CA SER A 281 25.26 13.74 -23.76
C SER A 281 24.26 13.07 -22.83
N VAL A 282 23.62 13.88 -21.99
CA VAL A 282 22.59 13.45 -21.05
C VAL A 282 21.39 14.37 -21.10
N THR A 283 20.21 13.77 -21.01
CA THR A 283 18.98 14.55 -20.82
C THR A 283 18.95 15.12 -19.41
N THR A 284 18.87 16.44 -19.36
CA THR A 284 18.86 17.24 -18.13
C THR A 284 17.46 17.67 -17.75
N THR A 285 17.34 18.12 -16.51
CA THR A 285 16.12 18.60 -15.89
C THR A 285 16.35 19.96 -15.25
N GLN A 286 15.28 20.71 -15.03
CA GLN A 286 15.29 21.94 -14.23
C GLN A 286 14.32 21.80 -13.06
N TYR A 287 14.85 21.60 -11.85
CA TYR A 287 14.06 21.17 -10.70
C TYR A 287 13.15 22.25 -10.10
N ASN A 288 13.27 23.50 -10.55
CA ASN A 288 12.37 24.61 -10.19
C ASN A 288 11.20 24.78 -11.18
N GLN A 289 11.14 23.98 -12.24
CA GLN A 289 10.05 24.02 -13.21
C GLN A 289 8.92 23.08 -12.80
N THR A 290 7.70 23.39 -13.22
CA THR A 290 6.51 22.53 -13.09
C THR A 290 6.09 21.88 -14.42
N GLY A 291 6.58 22.41 -15.54
CA GLY A 291 6.37 21.91 -16.90
C GLY A 291 7.13 20.63 -17.23
N SER A 292 7.16 20.27 -18.52
CA SER A 292 7.96 19.15 -19.03
C SER A 292 9.46 19.25 -18.71
N GLY A 293 9.98 20.48 -18.66
CA GLY A 293 11.37 20.76 -18.26
C GLY A 293 11.75 20.28 -16.85
N SER A 294 10.77 19.93 -16.02
CA SER A 294 11.00 19.37 -14.69
C SER A 294 11.63 17.97 -14.70
N LEU A 295 11.47 17.19 -15.79
CA LEU A 295 12.18 15.92 -16.00
C LEU A 295 12.84 15.77 -17.38
N SER A 296 12.56 16.65 -18.34
CA SER A 296 13.17 16.59 -19.68
C SER A 296 13.26 18.01 -20.28
N SER A 297 14.34 18.72 -20.00
CA SER A 297 14.55 20.10 -20.48
C SER A 297 15.47 20.20 -21.71
N ALA A 298 16.71 19.73 -21.59
CA ALA A 298 17.75 19.94 -22.61
C ALA A 298 18.75 18.78 -22.61
N SER A 299 19.53 18.66 -23.67
CA SER A 299 20.67 17.74 -23.74
C SER A 299 21.96 18.50 -23.48
N LEU A 300 22.71 18.11 -22.45
CA LEU A 300 24.00 18.72 -22.07
C LEU A 300 25.11 17.67 -22.03
N THR A 301 26.36 18.13 -21.96
CA THR A 301 27.55 17.26 -21.97
C THR A 301 27.67 16.41 -20.70
N CYS A 302 28.12 15.16 -20.85
CA CYS A 302 28.46 14.26 -19.75
C CYS A 302 29.69 14.70 -18.94
N GLY A 303 30.44 15.71 -19.40
CA GLY A 303 31.60 16.26 -18.69
C GLY A 303 31.25 17.18 -17.52
N ASN A 304 29.98 17.52 -17.33
CA ASN A 304 29.52 18.39 -16.24
C ASN A 304 29.16 17.61 -14.96
N SER A 305 28.87 18.34 -13.89
CA SER A 305 28.28 17.81 -12.66
C SER A 305 26.81 18.18 -12.55
N TYR A 306 26.00 17.26 -12.02
CA TYR A 306 24.54 17.42 -11.95
C TYR A 306 24.00 17.06 -10.57
N SER A 307 22.87 17.67 -10.19
CA SER A 307 22.09 17.22 -9.03
C SER A 307 21.25 15.98 -9.37
N LEU A 308 20.88 15.19 -8.36
CA LEU A 308 19.97 14.06 -8.52
C LEU A 308 18.65 14.34 -7.81
N LEU A 309 17.55 13.86 -8.42
CA LEU A 309 16.24 13.84 -7.80
C LEU A 309 16.03 12.49 -7.12
N CYS A 310 15.91 12.50 -5.79
CA CYS A 310 15.86 11.29 -4.98
C CYS A 310 14.47 11.10 -4.40
N VAL A 311 13.91 9.91 -4.60
CA VAL A 311 12.52 9.56 -4.26
C VAL A 311 12.51 8.48 -3.19
N GLU A 312 11.77 8.72 -2.12
CA GLU A 312 11.56 7.76 -1.03
C GLU A 312 10.90 6.48 -1.55
N GLN A 313 11.31 5.33 -0.99
CA GLN A 313 10.90 3.99 -1.41
C GLN A 313 10.06 3.26 -0.37
#